data_AF-A0A0M9A6F3-F1
#
_entry.id   AF-A0A0M9A6F3-F1
#
_cell.length_a   1.000
_cell.length_b   1.000
_cell.length_c   1.000
_cell.angle_alpha   90.00
_cell.angle_beta   90.00
_cell.angle_gamma   90.00
#
_symmetry.space_group_name_H-M   'P 1'
#
loop_
_entity.id
_entity.type
_entity.pdbx_description
1 polymer ?
#
loop_
_entity_poly.entity_id
_entity_poly.type
_entity_poly.pdbx_seq_one_letter_code
_entity_poly.pdbx_strand_id
1 'polypeptide(L)'
;MITPRQRRNLEIDSMYVMDVSKLQNASICSYTVEPVGEEFGNRILKNLHHIKCNPNNLGNRCQSNQPHCCIQTYDKIDLSIPGKANEMVTIYTGCVCAHPRMIKAKHHNMKELD
;
A
#
# COMPACT_ATOMS: atom_id res chain seq x y z
N MET A 1 8.60 4.67 37.32
CA MET A 1 9.68 4.67 36.30
C MET A 1 9.14 3.92 35.08
N ILE A 2 8.96 4.60 33.95
CA ILE A 2 8.41 3.99 32.71
C ILE A 2 9.61 3.63 31.83
N THR A 3 9.81 2.35 31.56
CA THR A 3 10.89 1.87 30.69
C THR A 3 10.63 2.24 29.23
N PRO A 4 11.64 2.67 28.45
CA PRO A 4 11.47 2.93 27.03
C PRO A 4 11.12 1.63 26.32
N ARG A 5 10.02 1.64 25.56
CA ARG A 5 9.60 0.54 24.70
C ARG A 5 10.66 0.39 23.61
N GLN A 6 11.66 -0.46 23.84
CA GLN A 6 12.66 -0.86 22.85
C GLN A 6 11.91 -1.25 21.57
N ARG A 7 11.99 -0.41 20.53
CA ARG A 7 11.66 -0.82 19.17
C ARG A 7 12.66 -1.92 18.86
N ARG A 8 12.25 -3.18 19.03
CA ARG A 8 12.97 -4.31 18.44
C ARG A 8 13.03 -4.01 16.96
N ASN A 9 14.19 -3.59 16.47
CA ASN A 9 14.48 -3.69 15.05
C ASN A 9 14.33 -5.18 14.75
N LEU A 10 13.19 -5.56 14.16
CA LEU A 10 13.06 -6.90 13.61
C LEU A 10 14.17 -7.00 12.58
N GLU A 11 15.18 -7.81 12.85
CA GLU A 11 16.11 -8.24 11.82
C GLU A 11 15.27 -9.03 10.82
N ILE A 12 14.94 -8.37 9.70
CA ILE A 12 14.21 -8.99 8.62
C ILE A 12 15.22 -9.89 7.91
N ASP A 13 14.94 -11.18 7.90
CA ASP A 13 15.75 -12.14 7.16
C ASP A 13 15.75 -11.75 5.67
N SER A 14 16.95 -11.44 5.16
CA SER A 14 17.18 -11.05 3.77
C SER A 14 16.65 -12.07 2.75
N MET A 15 16.48 -13.34 3.13
CA MET A 15 15.85 -14.37 2.27
C MET A 15 14.39 -14.06 1.91
N TYR A 16 13.71 -13.26 2.73
CA TYR A 16 12.31 -12.86 2.53
C TYR A 16 12.17 -11.37 2.15
N VAL A 17 13.26 -10.71 1.76
CA VAL A 17 13.27 -9.33 1.26
C VAL A 17 13.45 -9.35 -0.25
N MET A 18 12.51 -8.76 -0.98
CA MET A 18 12.56 -8.68 -2.43
C MET A 18 12.15 -7.29 -2.92
N ASP A 19 12.74 -6.88 -4.05
CA ASP A 19 12.28 -5.71 -4.78
C ASP A 19 10.81 -5.89 -5.19
N VAL A 20 9.98 -4.91 -4.82
CA VAL A 20 8.54 -4.93 -5.04
C VAL A 20 8.16 -5.05 -6.52
N SER A 21 9.00 -4.56 -7.44
CA SER A 21 8.77 -4.68 -8.89
C SER A 21 8.78 -6.13 -9.38
N LYS A 22 9.50 -7.04 -8.70
CA LYS A 22 9.61 -8.46 -9.07
C LYS A 22 8.37 -9.28 -8.71
N LEU A 23 7.49 -8.77 -7.84
CA LEU A 23 6.33 -9.49 -7.31
C LEU A 23 4.98 -9.01 -7.88
N GLN A 24 5.00 -8.05 -8.80
CA GLN A 24 3.80 -7.46 -9.43
C GLN A 24 2.78 -8.51 -9.90
N ASN A 25 3.24 -9.56 -10.58
CA ASN A 25 2.40 -10.64 -11.12
C ASN A 25 2.38 -11.91 -10.27
N ALA A 26 3.30 -12.04 -9.30
CA ALA A 26 3.42 -13.23 -8.45
C ALA A 26 2.59 -13.12 -7.16
N SER A 27 2.20 -11.91 -6.78
CA SER A 27 1.35 -11.68 -5.62
C SER A 27 -0.10 -12.11 -5.88
N ILE A 28 -0.77 -12.62 -4.83
CA ILE A 28 -2.19 -12.98 -4.88
C ILE A 28 -3.04 -11.78 -5.31
N CYS A 29 -2.73 -10.61 -4.77
CA CYS A 29 -3.34 -9.35 -5.15
C CYS A 29 -2.38 -8.60 -6.08
N SER A 30 -2.36 -9.00 -7.36
CA SER A 30 -1.45 -8.41 -8.35
C SER A 30 -1.60 -6.90 -8.45
N TYR A 31 -0.50 -6.24 -8.82
CA TYR A 31 -0.35 -4.79 -8.78
C TYR A 31 0.65 -4.29 -9.82
N THR A 32 0.64 -2.98 -10.05
CA THR A 32 1.65 -2.26 -10.83
C THR A 32 2.45 -1.31 -9.94
N VAL A 33 3.72 -1.10 -10.30
CA VAL A 33 4.57 -0.06 -9.71
C VAL A 33 4.63 1.10 -10.68
N GLU A 34 4.08 2.24 -10.27
CA GLU A 34 3.99 3.45 -11.09
C GLU A 34 4.73 4.59 -10.40
N PRO A 35 5.44 5.47 -11.12
CA PRO A 35 6.00 6.66 -10.50
C PRO A 35 4.87 7.51 -9.90
N VAL A 36 5.11 8.08 -8.73
CA VAL A 36 4.27 9.19 -8.24
C VAL A 36 4.62 10.37 -9.13
N GLY A 37 3.65 10.79 -9.96
CA GLY A 37 3.86 11.66 -11.11
C GLY A 37 4.81 12.85 -10.89
N GLU A 38 5.36 13.36 -11.99
CA GLU A 38 6.48 14.31 -11.97
C GLU A 38 6.14 15.69 -11.40
N GLU A 39 4.87 16.01 -11.17
CA GLU A 39 4.42 17.38 -10.90
C GLU A 39 3.98 17.60 -9.44
N PHE A 40 4.96 17.63 -8.53
CA PHE A 40 4.88 18.49 -7.34
C PHE A 40 5.70 19.76 -7.62
N GLY A 41 5.24 20.55 -8.59
CA GLY A 41 6.01 21.67 -9.16
C GLY A 41 7.18 21.19 -10.03
N ASN A 42 8.37 21.78 -9.89
CA ASN A 42 9.56 21.48 -10.72
C ASN A 42 10.42 20.31 -10.19
N ARG A 43 9.92 19.50 -9.24
CA ARG A 43 10.68 18.38 -8.65
C ARG A 43 10.09 17.04 -9.07
N ILE A 44 10.87 16.30 -9.86
CA ILE A 44 10.65 14.88 -10.07
C ILE A 44 10.99 14.16 -8.75
N LEU A 45 9.99 13.55 -8.10
CA LEU A 45 10.22 12.62 -6.99
C LEU A 45 10.74 11.30 -7.56
N LYS A 46 11.98 11.32 -8.09
CA LYS A 46 12.57 10.25 -8.92
C LYS A 46 12.55 8.85 -8.30
N ASN A 47 12.34 8.75 -6.99
CA ASN A 47 12.39 7.50 -6.25
C ASN A 47 11.06 7.13 -5.58
N LEU A 48 10.00 7.93 -5.77
CA LEU A 48 8.71 7.68 -5.15
C LEU A 48 7.78 7.00 -6.15
N HIS A 49 7.20 5.87 -5.71
CA HIS A 49 6.32 5.06 -6.55
C HIS A 49 5.01 4.76 -5.81
N HIS A 50 3.93 4.69 -6.58
CA HIS A 50 2.68 4.06 -6.20
C HIS A 50 2.74 2.56 -6.49
N ILE A 51 2.29 1.77 -5.52
CA ILE A 51 1.94 0.37 -5.74
C ILE A 51 0.41 0.30 -5.90
N LYS A 52 -0.05 0.24 -7.15
CA LYS A 52 -1.49 0.25 -7.48
C LYS A 52 -1.99 -1.15 -7.72
N CYS A 53 -3.01 -1.55 -6.97
CA CYS A 53 -3.63 -2.85 -7.17
C CYS A 53 -4.29 -2.92 -8.53
N ASN A 54 -4.20 -4.09 -9.16
CA ASN A 54 -4.95 -4.36 -10.37
C ASN A 54 -6.45 -4.13 -10.08
N PRO A 55 -7.13 -3.24 -10.83
CA PRO A 55 -8.52 -2.92 -10.59
C PRO A 55 -9.43 -4.14 -10.70
N ASN A 56 -9.05 -5.12 -11.52
CA ASN A 56 -9.78 -6.37 -11.66
C ASN A 56 -9.64 -7.31 -10.45
N ASN A 57 -8.78 -7.00 -9.47
CA ASN A 57 -8.64 -7.78 -8.24
C ASN A 57 -9.30 -7.10 -7.04
N LEU A 58 -9.46 -5.78 -7.06
CA LEU A 58 -10.00 -5.03 -5.92
C LEU A 58 -11.40 -5.50 -5.56
N GLY A 59 -11.61 -5.84 -4.29
CA GLY A 59 -12.87 -6.40 -3.80
C GLY A 59 -13.12 -7.86 -4.19
N ASN A 60 -12.33 -8.43 -5.11
CA ASN A 60 -12.44 -9.84 -5.49
C ASN A 60 -11.79 -10.76 -4.47
N ARG A 61 -12.33 -11.98 -4.36
CA ARG A 61 -11.83 -12.98 -3.42
C ARG A 61 -10.41 -13.38 -3.77
N CYS A 62 -9.50 -13.22 -2.81
CA CYS A 62 -8.09 -13.55 -2.94
C CYS A 62 -7.72 -14.89 -2.29
N GLN A 63 -8.67 -15.50 -1.56
CA GLN A 63 -8.59 -16.88 -1.06
C GLN A 63 -9.90 -17.59 -1.36
N SER A 64 -9.84 -18.83 -1.84
CA SER A 64 -11.02 -19.59 -2.30
C SER A 64 -12.01 -19.88 -1.17
N ASN A 65 -11.53 -20.07 0.06
CA ASN A 65 -12.30 -20.65 1.15
C ASN A 65 -12.70 -19.65 2.25
N GLN A 66 -12.33 -18.39 2.10
CA GLN A 66 -12.57 -17.36 3.11
C GLN A 66 -12.96 -16.07 2.39
N PRO A 67 -13.74 -15.17 3.03
CA PRO A 67 -14.23 -13.98 2.35
C PRO A 67 -13.12 -12.91 2.19
N HIS A 68 -11.83 -13.28 2.09
CA HIS A 68 -10.74 -12.31 1.96
C HIS A 68 -10.78 -11.62 0.61
N CYS A 69 -10.61 -10.30 0.59
CA CYS A 69 -10.60 -9.50 -0.63
C CYS A 69 -9.26 -8.79 -0.82
N CYS A 70 -8.89 -8.51 -2.07
CA CYS A 70 -7.76 -7.60 -2.34
C CYS A 70 -8.14 -6.15 -2.05
N ILE A 71 -7.25 -5.46 -1.34
CA ILE A 71 -7.46 -4.09 -0.86
C ILE A 71 -6.21 -3.26 -1.12
N GLN A 72 -6.42 -2.06 -1.63
CA GLN A 72 -5.41 -1.02 -1.79
C GLN A 72 -5.07 -0.42 -0.43
N THR A 73 -3.81 -0.50 -0.03
CA THR A 73 -3.28 0.27 1.10
C THR A 73 -2.72 1.60 0.61
N TYR A 74 -2.84 2.62 1.45
CA TYR A 74 -2.24 3.92 1.22
C TYR A 74 -1.65 4.45 2.52
N ASP A 75 -0.71 5.37 2.40
CA ASP A 75 -0.22 6.18 3.49
C ASP A 75 -0.25 7.66 3.08
N LYS A 76 -0.14 8.54 4.06
CA LYS A 76 0.00 9.98 3.84
C LYS A 76 1.38 10.41 4.30
N ILE A 77 2.15 10.96 3.38
CA ILE A 77 3.49 11.48 3.66
C ILE A 77 3.49 12.99 3.59
N ASP A 78 4.24 13.63 4.48
CA ASP A 78 4.54 15.04 4.37
C ASP A 78 5.75 15.24 3.48
N LEU A 79 5.54 15.87 2.32
CA LEU A 79 6.62 16.26 1.44
C LEU A 79 7.10 17.66 1.80
N SER A 80 8.37 17.74 2.18
CA SER A 80 9.02 19.03 2.41
C SER A 80 9.42 19.67 1.08
N ILE A 81 8.74 20.75 0.73
CA ILE A 81 9.01 21.55 -0.47
C ILE A 81 9.74 22.83 -0.02
N PRO A 82 11.01 23.06 -0.42
CA PRO A 82 11.73 24.27 -0.02
C PRO A 82 11.01 25.55 -0.44
N GLY A 83 10.85 26.47 0.51
CA GLY A 83 10.19 27.75 0.26
C GLY A 83 8.65 27.67 0.18
N LYS A 84 8.04 26.51 0.43
CA LYS A 84 6.59 26.34 0.59
C LYS A 84 6.26 25.62 1.90
N ALA A 85 5.00 25.71 2.30
CA ALA A 85 4.49 24.83 3.35
C ALA A 85 4.60 23.36 2.89
N ASN A 86 4.78 22.46 3.85
CA ASN A 86 4.76 21.03 3.57
C ASN A 86 3.42 20.65 2.93
N GLU A 87 3.49 19.80 1.91
CA GLU A 87 2.30 19.29 1.24
C GLU A 87 2.06 17.84 1.66
N MET A 88 0.84 17.55 2.10
CA MET A 88 0.44 16.20 2.47
C MET A 88 0.03 15.43 1.21
N VAL A 89 0.80 14.40 0.87
CA VAL A 89 0.59 13.60 -0.34
C VAL A 89 0.17 12.19 0.04
N THR A 90 -0.81 11.66 -0.69
CA THR A 90 -1.23 10.27 -0.55
C THR A 90 -0.41 9.37 -1.45
N ILE A 91 0.16 8.31 -0.88
CA ILE A 91 0.97 7.31 -1.59
C ILE A 91 0.31 5.95 -1.42
N TYR A 92 0.02 5.28 -2.52
CA TYR A 92 -0.39 3.89 -2.53
C TYR A 92 0.80 2.97 -2.21
N THR A 93 0.70 2.23 -1.12
CA THR A 93 1.84 1.51 -0.52
C THR A 93 1.83 0.00 -0.77
N GLY A 94 0.72 -0.56 -1.25
CA GLY A 94 0.62 -2.00 -1.41
C GLY A 94 -0.79 -2.53 -1.65
N CYS A 95 -0.84 -3.83 -1.88
CA CYS A 95 -2.05 -4.60 -2.06
C CYS A 95 -2.06 -5.76 -1.08
N VAL A 96 -3.11 -5.86 -0.28
CA VAL A 96 -3.23 -6.89 0.75
C VAL A 96 -4.48 -7.74 0.51
N CYS A 97 -4.35 -9.04 0.75
CA CYS A 97 -5.48 -9.96 0.83
C CYS A 97 -5.95 -9.98 2.27
N ALA A 98 -7.14 -9.43 2.56
CA ALA A 98 -7.56 -9.23 3.94
C ALA A 98 -9.06 -9.48 4.15
N HIS A 99 -9.41 -9.88 5.38
CA HIS A 99 -10.79 -10.25 5.73
C HIS A 99 -11.69 -9.00 5.87
N PRO A 100 -12.75 -8.85 5.07
CA PRO A 100 -13.55 -7.63 4.97
C PRO A 100 -14.32 -7.30 6.24
N ARG A 101 -14.74 -8.32 7.02
CA ARG A 101 -15.38 -8.07 8.33
C ARG A 101 -14.50 -7.31 9.32
N MET A 102 -13.18 -7.23 9.10
CA MET A 102 -12.27 -6.45 9.93
C MET A 102 -11.94 -5.07 9.35
N ILE A 103 -12.52 -4.68 8.21
CA ILE A 103 -12.06 -3.52 7.42
C ILE A 103 -13.24 -2.61 7.04
N LYS A 104 -13.34 -1.47 7.71
CA LYS A 104 -14.17 -0.35 7.25
C LYS A 104 -13.39 0.46 6.21
N ALA A 105 -13.30 -0.05 4.98
CA ALA A 105 -12.73 0.74 3.88
C ALA A 105 -13.66 1.93 3.58
N LYS A 106 -13.08 3.12 3.39
CA LYS A 106 -13.82 4.41 3.41
C LYS A 106 -14.95 4.55 2.38
N HIS A 107 -15.06 3.69 1.36
CA HIS A 107 -16.00 3.88 0.24
C HIS A 107 -16.52 2.61 -0.48
N HIS A 108 -16.69 1.46 0.17
CA HIS A 108 -17.36 0.33 -0.49
C HIS A 108 -18.50 -0.28 0.34
N ASN A 109 -19.73 -0.14 -0.17
CA ASN A 109 -20.78 -1.12 0.05
C ASN A 109 -20.35 -2.38 -0.71
N MET A 110 -19.92 -3.40 0.01
CA MET A 110 -19.69 -4.71 -0.59
C MET A 110 -21.04 -5.24 -1.09
N LYS A 111 -21.09 -5.56 -2.39
CA LYS A 111 -21.89 -6.66 -2.95
C LYS A 111 -22.20 -7.69 -1.87
N GLU A 112 -23.44 -7.74 -1.34
CA GLU A 112 -23.86 -8.78 -0.40
C GLU A 112 -23.39 -10.15 -0.93
N LEU A 113 -22.59 -10.84 -0.13
CA LEU A 113 -22.30 -12.25 -0.34
C LEU A 113 -23.52 -13.01 0.15
N ASP A 114 -24.34 -13.49 -0.78
CA ASP A 114 -25.05 -14.76 -0.58
C ASP A 114 -24.03 -15.92 -0.53
#